data_AF-A0A8B9N5Y2-F1
#
_entry.id   AF-A0A8B9N5Y2-F1
#
_cell.length_a   1.000
_cell.length_b   1.000
_cell.length_c   1.000
_cell.angle_alpha   90.00
_cell.angle_beta   90.00
_cell.angle_gamma   90.00
#
_symmetry.space_group_name_H-M   'P 1'
#
loop_
_entity.id
_entity.type
_entity.pdbx_description
1 polymer ?
#
loop_
_entity_poly.entity_id
_entity_poly.type
_entity_poly.pdbx_seq_one_letter_code
_entity_poly.pdbx_strand_id
1 'polypeptide(L)'
;EDKEEEEENASGTEIAFILDGSGSIEPEDFERAKAFIHKMMKTLYEKCFECDFAVVQYGFEIRTEFDLRENWDPRATLQKVLDIVQVCNVTKTASAMQHVLDSVFTESHGSRKDAAKIMIVLTDGEILLDEMNLTTVINSPKMAGIKRYAIGVGDAFKKPKALNELQLIASGPDDTNVFQVTNYSALDGLLSTLQQNIIGIEGTQGDALEYELAQAGFNVQILDKHVLIFGAVGAFDWSGGILLYDLATKTAVFLNESKEEAKKAKYSYLGYSVAVVHTEYGPLYVAGAPRHSMRGKVLVFQDNRLKQTLQGEQVGSYFGSELCPLDVNHDGVTDLLLVGAPFYHIRGEEGRVYVYRLETESGSFTLKGHLNVQGTSPFARFGFTVASIGDINGDGYEDIAVGAPLEDQLSNSSAFGSIYIFNGDKDKIKSSYSQRVKASEISSGLQYFGQSIDGGFDFTNDGLPDITVGSLENVIVLRLVHFNPCDFDCFSSVFLRVKHELYKKNDNTEFAVPVLDRYQPSEMHFQVIKQNKLHVTHLIFLSASRKELVVGHTKEVTMNVSLTNSGDDSYMTAMVLNYPKNLHFKKPSSPAIHCSQPIPLTSVVLSCNCRIGHPVFKTTTVSKDHNFHFFPTSK
;
A
#
# COMPACT_ATOMS: atom_id res chain seq x y z
N GLU A 1 34.93 -4.09 38.06
CA GLU A 1 33.71 -4.05 38.87
C GLU A 1 33.09 -2.70 38.61
N ASP A 2 32.21 -2.62 37.61
CA ASP A 2 31.30 -1.50 37.43
C ASP A 2 29.98 -2.16 37.05
N LYS A 3 29.03 -2.10 38.00
CA LYS A 3 27.68 -2.63 37.85
C LYS A 3 26.93 -1.64 36.97
N GLU A 4 26.68 -2.02 35.73
CA GLU A 4 25.62 -1.42 34.94
C GLU A 4 24.30 -1.75 35.65
N GLU A 5 23.56 -0.71 36.03
CA GLU A 5 22.22 -0.81 36.59
C GLU A 5 21.30 -1.42 35.53
N GLU A 6 20.90 -2.68 35.75
CA GLU A 6 19.81 -3.31 35.01
C GLU A 6 18.51 -2.58 35.37
N GLU A 7 18.13 -1.59 34.57
CA GLU A 7 16.79 -0.99 34.63
C GLU A 7 15.76 -2.01 34.10
N GLU A 8 15.10 -2.71 35.03
CA GLU A 8 13.98 -3.61 34.78
C GLU A 8 12.74 -2.81 34.30
N ASN A 9 12.48 -2.80 32.99
CA ASN A 9 11.29 -2.17 32.40
C ASN A 9 9.98 -2.81 32.89
N ALA A 10 8.98 -1.97 33.18
CA ALA A 10 7.74 -2.38 33.84
C ALA A 10 6.75 -3.24 33.04
N SER A 11 6.15 -4.24 33.70
CA SER A 11 5.14 -5.17 33.14
C SER A 11 3.69 -4.76 33.44
N GLY A 12 3.33 -3.54 33.04
CA GLY A 12 2.02 -2.93 33.29
C GLY A 12 2.02 -1.96 34.48
N THR A 13 0.86 -1.42 34.83
CA THR A 13 0.69 -0.40 35.89
C THR A 13 -0.24 -0.90 36.99
N GLU A 14 0.17 -0.74 38.24
CA GLU A 14 -0.59 -1.11 39.44
C GLU A 14 -0.98 0.14 40.21
N ILE A 15 -2.29 0.37 40.36
CA ILE A 15 -2.84 1.60 40.95
C ILE A 15 -3.57 1.26 42.24
N ALA A 16 -3.04 1.72 43.37
CA ALA A 16 -3.65 1.59 44.68
C ALA A 16 -4.33 2.90 45.09
N PHE A 17 -5.65 2.86 45.26
CA PHE A 17 -6.41 3.95 45.86
C PHE A 17 -6.39 3.84 47.38
N ILE A 18 -6.02 4.92 48.05
CA ILE A 18 -6.08 5.06 49.50
C ILE A 18 -7.19 6.05 49.82
N LEU A 19 -8.36 5.51 50.15
CA LEU A 19 -9.58 6.26 50.42
C LEU A 19 -9.68 6.56 51.92
N ASP A 20 -9.67 7.84 52.25
CA ASP A 20 -10.02 8.31 53.59
C ASP A 20 -11.51 8.04 53.86
N GLY A 21 -11.76 7.23 54.88
CA GLY A 21 -13.09 6.96 55.41
C GLY A 21 -13.17 7.37 56.87
N SER A 22 -12.34 8.30 57.34
CA SER A 22 -12.31 8.77 58.72
C SER A 22 -13.56 9.57 59.10
N GLY A 23 -13.66 9.95 60.37
CA GLY A 23 -14.81 10.68 60.90
C GLY A 23 -14.86 12.16 60.53
N SER A 24 -13.83 12.71 59.88
CA SER A 24 -13.87 14.08 59.33
C SER A 24 -14.69 14.19 58.06
N ILE A 25 -14.81 13.09 57.30
CA ILE A 25 -15.53 13.05 56.04
C ILE A 25 -17.03 12.86 56.29
N GLU A 26 -17.83 13.79 55.80
CA GLU A 26 -19.29 13.68 55.80
C GLU A 26 -19.76 12.52 54.88
N PRO A 27 -20.82 11.78 55.23
CA PRO A 27 -21.27 10.62 54.45
C PRO A 27 -21.54 10.93 52.97
N GLU A 28 -22.07 12.12 52.67
CA GLU A 28 -22.31 12.54 51.28
C GLU A 28 -21.01 12.73 50.49
N ASP A 29 -19.96 13.23 51.14
CA ASP A 29 -18.65 13.44 50.52
C ASP A 29 -17.88 12.12 50.35
N PHE A 30 -18.07 11.17 51.26
CA PHE A 30 -17.58 9.80 51.10
C PHE A 30 -18.20 9.11 49.87
N GLU A 31 -19.52 9.25 49.65
CA GLU A 31 -20.18 8.73 48.45
C GLU A 31 -19.62 9.36 47.17
N ARG A 32 -19.29 10.66 47.18
CA ARG A 32 -18.67 11.33 46.04
C ARG A 32 -17.24 10.83 45.79
N ALA A 33 -16.47 10.55 46.84
CA ALA A 33 -15.14 9.95 46.73
C ALA A 33 -15.20 8.58 46.05
N LYS A 34 -16.15 7.72 46.45
CA LYS A 34 -16.41 6.42 45.79
C LYS A 34 -16.80 6.60 44.33
N ALA A 35 -17.71 7.54 44.03
CA ALA A 35 -18.12 7.84 42.67
C ALA A 35 -16.94 8.29 41.78
N PHE A 36 -16.03 9.09 42.33
CA PHE A 36 -14.80 9.49 41.64
C PHE A 36 -13.89 8.30 41.33
N ILE A 37 -13.60 7.44 42.32
CA ILE A 37 -12.79 6.23 42.13
C ILE A 37 -13.42 5.32 41.08
N HIS A 38 -14.74 5.07 41.18
CA HIS A 38 -15.49 4.27 40.21
C HIS A 38 -15.37 4.85 38.79
N LYS A 39 -15.57 6.17 38.62
CA LYS A 39 -15.47 6.82 37.31
C LYS A 39 -14.06 6.76 36.73
N MET A 40 -13.04 6.91 37.58
CA MET A 40 -11.65 6.81 37.15
C MET A 40 -11.26 5.39 36.75
N MET A 41 -11.58 4.40 37.60
CA MET A 41 -11.36 2.98 37.28
C MET A 41 -12.07 2.59 35.98
N LYS A 42 -13.35 2.96 35.82
CA LYS A 42 -14.10 2.67 34.60
C LYS A 42 -13.41 3.23 33.36
N THR A 43 -12.97 4.48 33.43
CA THR A 43 -12.33 5.14 32.29
C THR A 43 -10.95 4.53 31.99
N LEU A 44 -10.19 4.14 33.03
CA LEU A 44 -8.88 3.53 32.84
C LEU A 44 -8.99 2.08 32.34
N TYR A 45 -9.96 1.29 32.79
CA TYR A 45 -10.24 -0.03 32.20
C TYR A 45 -10.57 0.04 30.71
N GLU A 46 -11.18 1.15 30.24
CA GLU A 46 -11.47 1.38 28.81
C GLU A 46 -10.23 1.80 28.00
N LYS A 47 -9.16 2.31 28.65
CA LYS A 47 -8.04 2.99 27.98
C LYS A 47 -6.65 2.40 28.25
N CYS A 48 -6.47 1.65 29.34
CA CYS A 48 -5.22 1.05 29.77
C CYS A 48 -5.36 -0.47 29.81
N PHE A 49 -4.67 -1.16 28.91
CA PHE A 49 -4.83 -2.62 28.73
C PHE A 49 -4.09 -3.46 29.78
N GLU A 50 -3.08 -2.91 30.45
CA GLU A 50 -2.30 -3.58 31.52
C GLU A 50 -2.38 -2.80 32.86
N CYS A 51 -3.55 -2.28 33.21
CA CYS A 51 -3.78 -1.60 34.49
C CYS A 51 -4.54 -2.48 35.51
N ASP A 52 -3.93 -2.73 36.66
CA ASP A 52 -4.55 -3.41 37.79
C ASP A 52 -4.83 -2.42 38.94
N PHE A 53 -5.97 -2.58 39.61
CA PHE A 53 -6.43 -1.69 40.67
C PHE A 53 -6.54 -2.40 42.01
N ALA A 54 -6.27 -1.65 43.07
CA ALA A 54 -6.60 -2.02 44.44
C ALA A 54 -7.23 -0.82 45.14
N VAL A 55 -8.14 -1.06 46.09
CA VAL A 55 -8.73 -0.01 46.92
C VAL A 55 -8.55 -0.38 48.38
N VAL A 56 -7.91 0.53 49.11
CA VAL A 56 -7.73 0.47 50.56
C VAL A 56 -8.44 1.65 51.18
N GLN A 57 -9.32 1.36 52.14
CA GLN A 57 -9.97 2.36 52.96
C GLN A 57 -9.30 2.45 54.33
N TYR A 58 -9.25 3.64 54.93
CA TYR A 58 -8.76 3.81 56.30
C TYR A 58 -9.66 4.69 57.17
N GLY A 59 -9.66 4.40 58.47
CA GLY A 59 -10.43 5.08 59.50
C GLY A 59 -10.01 4.57 60.89
N PHE A 60 -10.99 4.15 61.71
CA PHE A 60 -10.77 3.33 62.91
C PHE A 60 -9.83 2.14 62.66
N GLU A 61 -10.04 1.46 61.54
CA GLU A 61 -9.26 0.35 61.01
C GLU A 61 -8.88 0.60 59.55
N ILE A 62 -7.90 -0.16 59.04
CA ILE A 62 -7.47 -0.11 57.64
C ILE A 62 -7.97 -1.41 56.98
N ARG A 63 -8.69 -1.28 55.88
CA ARG A 63 -9.30 -2.40 55.16
C ARG A 63 -8.90 -2.36 53.69
N THR A 64 -8.42 -3.50 53.17
CA THR A 64 -8.31 -3.73 51.73
C THR A 64 -9.68 -4.18 51.22
N GLU A 65 -10.36 -3.31 50.49
CA GLU A 65 -11.71 -3.59 49.96
C GLU A 65 -11.64 -4.59 48.79
N PHE A 66 -10.56 -4.51 47.99
CA PHE A 66 -10.10 -5.56 47.08
C PHE A 66 -8.64 -5.36 46.69
N ASP A 67 -7.97 -6.45 46.30
CA ASP A 67 -6.55 -6.47 45.90
C ASP A 67 -6.37 -6.63 44.37
N LEU A 68 -5.11 -6.62 43.92
CA LEU A 68 -4.76 -6.62 42.50
C LEU A 68 -5.19 -7.91 41.78
N ARG A 69 -5.42 -9.03 42.49
CA ARG A 69 -5.82 -10.31 41.87
C ARG A 69 -7.25 -10.29 41.38
N GLU A 70 -8.07 -9.35 41.86
CA GLU A 70 -9.50 -9.31 41.57
C GLU A 70 -9.82 -8.60 40.23
N ASN A 71 -8.81 -8.05 39.55
CA ASN A 71 -8.96 -7.29 38.30
C ASN A 71 -9.39 -8.13 37.07
N TRP A 72 -9.47 -9.46 37.20
CA TRP A 72 -10.00 -10.32 36.14
C TRP A 72 -11.49 -10.08 35.83
N ASP A 73 -12.25 -9.48 36.76
CA ASP A 73 -13.64 -9.03 36.54
C ASP A 73 -13.81 -7.53 36.86
N PRO A 74 -13.58 -6.66 35.86
CA PRO A 74 -13.72 -5.22 36.02
C PRO A 74 -15.13 -4.78 36.47
N ARG A 75 -16.18 -5.54 36.14
CA ARG A 75 -17.56 -5.17 36.55
C ARG A 75 -17.75 -5.42 38.04
N ALA A 76 -17.21 -6.53 38.56
CA ALA A 76 -17.26 -6.84 39.98
C ALA A 76 -16.44 -5.86 40.82
N THR A 77 -15.23 -5.49 40.38
CA THR A 77 -14.40 -4.51 41.11
C THR A 77 -15.02 -3.12 41.12
N LEU A 78 -15.60 -2.67 39.99
CA LEU A 78 -16.34 -1.41 39.93
C LEU A 78 -17.54 -1.41 40.88
N GLN A 79 -18.32 -2.49 40.94
CA GLN A 79 -19.44 -2.59 41.87
C GLN A 79 -18.96 -2.59 43.33
N LYS A 80 -17.88 -3.32 43.64
CA LYS A 80 -17.28 -3.31 44.97
C LYS A 80 -16.95 -1.91 45.45
N VAL A 81 -16.41 -1.04 44.59
CA VAL A 81 -16.12 0.36 44.94
C VAL A 81 -17.38 1.09 45.43
N LEU A 82 -18.52 0.89 44.78
CA LEU A 82 -19.78 1.55 45.16
C LEU A 82 -20.32 1.01 46.49
N ASP A 83 -20.09 -0.28 46.75
CA ASP A 83 -20.58 -0.99 47.94
C ASP A 83 -19.71 -0.75 49.20
N ILE A 84 -18.58 -0.02 49.09
CA ILE A 84 -17.71 0.31 50.22
C ILE A 84 -18.50 1.11 51.27
N VAL A 85 -18.40 0.67 52.54
CA VAL A 85 -19.03 1.33 53.69
C VAL A 85 -17.99 2.10 54.49
N GLN A 86 -18.30 3.35 54.84
CA GLN A 86 -17.40 4.23 55.59
C GLN A 86 -17.05 3.67 56.98
N VAL A 87 -15.76 3.67 57.32
CA VAL A 87 -15.26 3.12 58.61
C VAL A 87 -15.38 4.12 59.78
N CYS A 88 -15.32 5.42 59.49
CA CYS A 88 -15.33 6.56 60.40
C CYS A 88 -14.15 6.62 61.41
N ASN A 89 -14.24 7.55 62.36
CA ASN A 89 -13.34 7.76 63.50
C ASN A 89 -12.03 8.50 63.17
N VAL A 90 -10.88 7.83 63.20
CA VAL A 90 -9.54 8.45 63.16
C VAL A 90 -8.94 8.50 61.75
N THR A 91 -7.91 9.33 61.53
CA THR A 91 -7.32 9.59 60.21
C THR A 91 -5.89 9.03 60.16
N LYS A 92 -5.81 7.71 59.90
CA LYS A 92 -4.57 6.90 59.89
C LYS A 92 -3.87 6.84 58.52
N THR A 93 -3.56 7.99 57.94
CA THR A 93 -3.02 8.08 56.56
C THR A 93 -1.64 7.43 56.39
N ALA A 94 -0.71 7.61 57.34
CA ALA A 94 0.63 7.02 57.25
C ALA A 94 0.58 5.51 57.39
N SER A 95 -0.21 5.00 58.34
CA SER A 95 -0.43 3.56 58.50
C SER A 95 -1.12 2.94 57.27
N ALA A 96 -2.05 3.66 56.62
CA ALA A 96 -2.71 3.18 55.40
C ALA A 96 -1.73 3.06 54.23
N MET A 97 -0.84 4.03 54.03
CA MET A 97 0.22 3.94 53.02
C MET A 97 1.17 2.76 53.28
N GLN A 98 1.54 2.54 54.55
CA GLN A 98 2.36 1.39 54.93
C GLN A 98 1.63 0.07 54.67
N HIS A 99 0.33 0.00 54.92
CA HIS A 99 -0.49 -1.18 54.62
C HIS A 99 -0.51 -1.53 53.13
N VAL A 100 -0.55 -0.54 52.23
CA VAL A 100 -0.45 -0.78 50.78
C VAL A 100 0.90 -1.42 50.43
N LEU A 101 2.00 -0.95 51.02
CA LEU A 101 3.33 -1.53 50.80
C LEU A 101 3.43 -2.98 51.29
N ASP A 102 2.80 -3.29 52.42
CA ASP A 102 2.95 -4.58 53.09
C ASP A 102 1.90 -5.62 52.66
N SER A 103 0.77 -5.18 52.10
CA SER A 103 -0.39 -6.06 51.82
C SER A 103 -0.95 -5.95 50.42
N VAL A 104 -0.64 -4.91 49.64
CA VAL A 104 -1.15 -4.74 48.26
C VAL A 104 -0.04 -4.94 47.25
N PHE A 105 1.05 -4.19 47.35
CA PHE A 105 2.22 -4.30 46.47
C PHE A 105 3.13 -5.48 46.86
N THR A 106 2.51 -6.66 46.98
CA THR A 106 3.18 -7.92 47.29
C THR A 106 2.75 -8.99 46.28
N GLU A 107 3.67 -9.87 45.89
CA GLU A 107 3.40 -10.92 44.89
C GLU A 107 2.24 -11.84 45.30
N SER A 108 2.09 -12.10 46.61
CA SER A 108 0.97 -12.89 47.14
C SER A 108 -0.41 -12.27 46.91
N HIS A 109 -0.46 -10.96 46.63
CA HIS A 109 -1.67 -10.17 46.40
C HIS A 109 -1.74 -9.62 44.97
N GLY A 110 -1.01 -10.24 44.03
CA GLY A 110 -1.12 -9.98 42.59
C GLY A 110 -0.15 -8.93 42.04
N SER A 111 0.68 -8.34 42.90
CA SER A 111 1.68 -7.36 42.46
C SER A 111 2.85 -8.02 41.73
N ARG A 112 3.31 -7.39 40.65
CA ARG A 112 4.45 -7.79 39.84
C ARG A 112 5.64 -6.92 40.20
N LYS A 113 6.84 -7.51 40.23
CA LYS A 113 8.08 -6.79 40.55
C LYS A 113 8.29 -5.62 39.60
N ASP A 114 8.20 -5.89 38.30
CA ASP A 114 8.53 -4.91 37.29
C ASP A 114 7.42 -3.87 37.12
N ALA A 115 6.15 -4.16 37.42
CA ALA A 115 5.05 -3.22 37.17
C ALA A 115 5.23 -1.85 37.84
N ALA A 116 4.87 -0.79 37.12
CA ALA A 116 4.90 0.59 37.60
C ALA A 116 3.85 0.76 38.70
N LYS A 117 4.24 1.27 39.86
CA LYS A 117 3.37 1.35 41.05
C LYS A 117 2.93 2.79 41.29
N ILE A 118 1.62 2.98 41.39
CA ILE A 118 0.99 4.28 41.63
C ILE A 118 0.13 4.21 42.89
N MET A 119 0.30 5.17 43.79
CA MET A 119 -0.60 5.42 44.91
C MET A 119 -1.39 6.70 44.71
N ILE A 120 -2.70 6.65 44.90
CA ILE A 120 -3.57 7.83 44.85
C ILE A 120 -4.25 7.96 46.20
N VAL A 121 -3.86 8.97 46.98
CA VAL A 121 -4.39 9.23 48.32
C VAL A 121 -5.48 10.29 48.23
N LEU A 122 -6.68 9.96 48.68
CA LEU A 122 -7.81 10.87 48.80
C LEU A 122 -8.06 11.12 50.29
N THR A 123 -7.93 12.37 50.73
CA THR A 123 -8.14 12.75 52.14
C THR A 123 -8.70 14.16 52.28
N ASP A 124 -9.47 14.39 53.34
CA ASP A 124 -10.10 15.68 53.63
C ASP A 124 -9.45 16.44 54.80
N GLY A 125 -8.38 15.90 55.39
CA GLY A 125 -7.95 16.31 56.72
C GLY A 125 -6.48 16.09 57.06
N GLU A 126 -6.12 16.52 58.27
CA GLU A 126 -4.81 16.27 58.87
C GLU A 126 -4.77 14.87 59.49
N ILE A 127 -3.57 14.27 59.51
CA ILE A 127 -3.35 12.99 60.19
C ILE A 127 -3.72 13.12 61.67
N LEU A 128 -4.59 12.22 62.16
CA LEU A 128 -5.13 12.23 63.52
C LEU A 128 -5.08 10.84 64.13
N LEU A 129 -4.37 10.71 65.27
CA LEU A 129 -4.24 9.46 66.04
C LEU A 129 -3.66 8.30 65.22
N ASP A 130 -2.75 8.61 64.30
CA ASP A 130 -1.93 7.63 63.60
C ASP A 130 -0.69 7.28 64.44
N GLU A 131 -0.43 5.99 64.58
CA GLU A 131 0.72 5.46 65.31
C GLU A 131 2.02 5.60 64.49
N MET A 132 1.90 5.67 63.16
CA MET A 132 3.03 5.80 62.26
C MET A 132 3.33 7.26 61.91
N ASN A 133 4.61 7.54 61.69
CA ASN A 133 5.06 8.83 61.20
C ASN A 133 5.14 8.82 59.66
N LEU A 134 4.45 9.76 59.02
CA LEU A 134 4.40 9.88 57.56
C LEU A 134 5.81 9.97 56.92
N THR A 135 6.73 10.73 57.51
CA THR A 135 8.10 10.89 57.01
C THR A 135 8.87 9.58 57.05
N THR A 136 8.60 8.71 58.03
CA THR A 136 9.22 7.38 58.12
C THR A 136 8.74 6.47 57.01
N VAL A 137 7.44 6.51 56.69
CA VAL A 137 6.83 5.70 55.63
C VAL A 137 7.30 6.15 54.25
N ILE A 138 7.37 7.46 53.99
CA ILE A 138 7.83 8.01 52.70
C ILE A 138 9.31 7.67 52.44
N ASN A 139 10.15 7.71 53.47
CA ASN A 139 11.58 7.41 53.34
C ASN A 139 11.91 5.91 53.42
N SER A 140 10.90 5.04 53.49
CA SER A 140 11.09 3.60 53.48
C SER A 140 11.65 3.12 52.13
N PRO A 141 12.59 2.16 52.10
CA PRO A 141 13.09 1.58 50.85
C PRO A 141 11.98 0.97 49.99
N LYS A 142 10.91 0.45 50.62
CA LYS A 142 9.74 -0.10 49.91
C LYS A 142 8.94 0.97 49.15
N MET A 143 9.10 2.24 49.51
CA MET A 143 8.43 3.36 48.85
C MET A 143 9.19 3.85 47.60
N ALA A 144 10.42 3.36 47.38
CA ALA A 144 11.20 3.69 46.18
C ALA A 144 10.50 3.18 44.92
N GLY A 145 10.50 4.00 43.86
CA GLY A 145 9.89 3.65 42.57
C GLY A 145 8.35 3.74 42.54
N ILE A 146 7.70 4.18 43.62
CA ILE A 146 6.23 4.35 43.67
C ILE A 146 5.87 5.82 43.41
N LYS A 147 5.11 6.07 42.33
CA LYS A 147 4.57 7.40 42.01
C LYS A 147 3.35 7.66 42.89
N ARG A 148 3.28 8.83 43.52
CA ARG A 148 2.27 9.17 44.53
C ARG A 148 1.55 10.45 44.16
N TYR A 149 0.22 10.38 44.16
CA TYR A 149 -0.68 11.50 43.96
C TYR A 149 -1.47 11.76 45.24
N ALA A 150 -1.56 13.03 45.62
CA ALA A 150 -2.29 13.45 46.81
C ALA A 150 -3.45 14.36 46.43
N ILE A 151 -4.67 13.94 46.75
CA ILE A 151 -5.90 14.66 46.47
C ILE A 151 -6.50 15.12 47.80
N GLY A 152 -6.32 16.41 48.08
CA GLY A 152 -6.86 17.06 49.27
C GLY A 152 -8.22 17.69 48.96
N VAL A 153 -9.25 17.33 49.73
CA VAL A 153 -10.59 17.87 49.54
C VAL A 153 -11.05 18.73 50.72
N GLY A 154 -11.61 19.89 50.41
CA GLY A 154 -12.19 20.79 51.40
C GLY A 154 -11.18 21.79 51.99
N ASP A 155 -11.64 22.49 53.03
CA ASP A 155 -10.95 23.66 53.57
C ASP A 155 -9.80 23.32 54.54
N ALA A 156 -9.62 22.05 54.91
CA ALA A 156 -8.56 21.62 55.83
C ALA A 156 -7.15 21.99 55.30
N PHE A 157 -6.96 21.96 53.98
CA PHE A 157 -5.69 22.26 53.33
C PHE A 157 -5.39 23.76 53.18
N LYS A 158 -6.27 24.64 53.67
CA LYS A 158 -5.93 26.05 53.92
C LYS A 158 -4.96 26.21 55.09
N LYS A 159 -4.86 25.19 55.96
CA LYS A 159 -3.92 25.19 57.09
C LYS A 159 -2.53 24.75 56.61
N PRO A 160 -1.44 25.44 57.04
CA PRO A 160 -0.08 25.10 56.63
C PRO A 160 0.33 23.66 56.96
N LYS A 161 -0.15 23.11 58.09
CA LYS A 161 0.19 21.75 58.52
C LYS A 161 -0.41 20.68 57.58
N ALA A 162 -1.72 20.76 57.33
CA ALA A 162 -2.42 19.88 56.39
C ALA A 162 -1.82 19.96 54.98
N LEU A 163 -1.49 21.17 54.53
CA LEU A 163 -0.86 21.40 53.23
C LEU A 163 0.51 20.71 53.12
N ASN A 164 1.36 20.88 54.14
CA ASN A 164 2.68 20.24 54.17
C ASN A 164 2.55 18.71 54.21
N GLU A 165 1.59 18.15 54.95
CA GLU A 165 1.31 16.72 54.98
C GLU A 165 0.90 16.21 53.59
N LEU A 166 0.01 16.92 52.90
CA LEU A 166 -0.43 16.57 51.55
C LEU A 166 0.71 16.63 50.52
N GLN A 167 1.57 17.65 50.61
CA GLN A 167 2.76 17.79 49.78
C GLN A 167 3.78 16.69 50.02
N LEU A 168 3.94 16.24 51.28
CA LEU A 168 4.83 15.12 51.62
C LEU A 168 4.34 13.79 51.02
N ILE A 169 3.03 13.58 50.95
CA ILE A 169 2.45 12.36 50.35
C ILE A 169 2.79 12.28 48.86
N ALA A 170 2.60 13.36 48.11
CA ALA A 170 2.85 13.39 46.67
C ALA A 170 4.35 13.23 46.33
N SER A 171 4.65 12.56 45.22
CA SER A 171 6.03 12.45 44.69
C SER A 171 6.25 13.43 43.54
N GLY A 172 7.36 14.17 43.47
CA GLY A 172 7.73 14.99 42.29
C GLY A 172 8.15 16.43 42.63
N PRO A 173 8.77 17.17 41.69
CA PRO A 173 9.13 18.58 41.89
C PRO A 173 7.89 19.48 41.89
N ASP A 174 7.90 20.48 42.77
CA ASP A 174 7.05 21.67 42.78
C ASP A 174 5.53 21.44 42.54
N ASP A 175 4.86 20.73 43.45
CA ASP A 175 3.38 20.63 43.55
C ASP A 175 2.63 19.97 42.38
N THR A 176 3.33 19.41 41.38
CA THR A 176 2.73 18.83 40.16
C THR A 176 1.78 17.64 40.40
N ASN A 177 1.94 16.91 41.50
CA ASN A 177 1.14 15.73 41.86
C ASN A 177 0.26 15.95 43.09
N VAL A 178 0.10 17.21 43.52
CA VAL A 178 -0.80 17.63 44.59
C VAL A 178 -2.02 18.30 43.96
N PHE A 179 -3.20 17.79 44.28
CA PHE A 179 -4.45 18.33 43.77
C PHE A 179 -5.35 18.76 44.92
N GLN A 180 -5.73 20.03 44.92
CA GLN A 180 -6.64 20.59 45.92
C GLN A 180 -7.96 20.96 45.28
N VAL A 181 -9.05 20.50 45.88
CA VAL A 181 -10.40 20.84 45.47
C VAL A 181 -11.20 21.39 46.63
N THR A 182 -12.04 22.38 46.32
CA THR A 182 -12.92 22.99 47.32
C THR A 182 -13.99 22.03 47.81
N ASN A 183 -14.40 21.07 46.98
CA ASN A 183 -15.33 19.99 47.31
C ASN A 183 -15.17 18.81 46.36
N TYR A 184 -15.76 17.66 46.70
CA TYR A 184 -15.70 16.45 45.88
C TYR A 184 -16.40 16.61 44.52
N SER A 185 -17.27 17.61 44.33
CA SER A 185 -17.88 17.91 43.02
C SER A 185 -16.89 18.49 42.01
N ALA A 186 -15.80 19.11 42.47
CA ALA A 186 -14.75 19.65 41.60
C ALA A 186 -13.73 18.59 41.14
N LEU A 187 -13.80 17.36 41.68
CA LEU A 187 -12.93 16.24 41.28
C LEU A 187 -13.12 15.82 39.82
N ASP A 188 -14.28 16.09 39.23
CA ASP A 188 -14.57 15.79 37.83
C ASP A 188 -13.61 16.50 36.86
N GLY A 189 -13.15 17.71 37.19
CA GLY A 189 -12.17 18.45 36.38
C GLY A 189 -10.75 17.93 36.52
N LEU A 190 -10.43 17.31 37.66
CA LEU A 190 -9.12 16.69 37.92
C LEU A 190 -8.97 15.34 37.23
N LEU A 191 -10.08 14.67 36.94
CA LEU A 191 -10.09 13.37 36.31
C LEU A 191 -9.31 13.39 34.99
N SER A 192 -9.52 14.39 34.13
CA SER A 192 -8.80 14.50 32.85
C SER A 192 -7.30 14.77 33.03
N THR A 193 -6.91 15.55 34.03
CA THR A 193 -5.50 15.90 34.28
C THR A 193 -4.74 14.74 34.92
N LEU A 194 -5.34 14.08 35.92
CA LEU A 194 -4.78 12.85 36.50
C LEU A 194 -4.72 11.74 35.46
N GLN A 195 -5.74 11.58 34.62
CA GLN A 195 -5.69 10.66 33.49
C GLN A 195 -4.55 11.01 32.55
N GLN A 196 -4.38 12.28 32.16
CA GLN A 196 -3.26 12.69 31.34
C GLN A 196 -1.92 12.50 32.02
N ASN A 197 -1.79 12.55 33.35
CA ASN A 197 -0.50 12.36 34.02
C ASN A 197 -0.21 10.88 34.36
N ILE A 198 -1.25 10.05 34.42
CA ILE A 198 -1.16 8.58 34.58
C ILE A 198 -0.97 7.90 33.22
N ILE A 199 -1.59 8.43 32.17
CA ILE A 199 -1.55 7.91 30.78
C ILE A 199 -0.51 8.66 29.93
N GLY A 200 -0.08 9.86 30.31
CA GLY A 200 0.64 10.77 29.41
C GLY A 200 2.15 10.62 29.40
N ILE A 201 2.62 10.18 28.24
CA ILE A 201 3.64 10.82 27.39
C ILE A 201 4.81 11.45 28.16
N GLU A 202 5.75 10.65 28.64
CA GLU A 202 7.13 11.11 28.90
C GLU A 202 8.06 9.93 28.57
N GLY A 203 8.83 9.91 27.49
CA GLY A 203 9.42 11.04 26.77
C GLY A 203 10.60 11.67 27.53
N THR A 204 10.87 11.21 28.76
CA THR A 204 12.13 11.38 29.49
C THR A 204 12.86 10.04 29.47
N GLN A 205 14.19 10.06 29.38
CA GLN A 205 15.00 8.84 29.25
C GLN A 205 14.60 7.80 30.31
N GLY A 206 13.96 6.70 29.89
CA GLY A 206 13.61 5.58 30.78
C GLY A 206 12.36 4.81 30.34
N ASP A 207 11.28 5.49 29.96
CA ASP A 207 9.99 4.81 29.69
C ASP A 207 9.79 4.50 28.19
N ALA A 208 9.48 3.24 27.88
CA ALA A 208 9.18 2.79 26.51
C ALA A 208 7.73 3.14 26.16
N LEU A 209 7.52 3.91 25.09
CA LEU A 209 6.18 4.22 24.56
C LEU A 209 5.58 2.94 23.97
N GLU A 210 4.50 2.40 24.52
CA GLU A 210 3.94 1.14 24.01
C GLU A 210 2.92 1.37 22.89
N TYR A 211 1.88 2.16 23.12
CA TYR A 211 0.78 2.34 22.14
C TYR A 211 0.32 3.78 21.98
N GLU A 212 0.81 4.72 22.79
CA GLU A 212 0.37 6.12 22.84
C GLU A 212 0.56 6.81 21.49
N LEU A 213 1.66 6.48 20.81
CA LEU A 213 2.00 6.96 19.48
C LEU A 213 1.83 5.87 18.42
N ALA A 214 1.03 4.83 18.68
CA ALA A 214 0.91 3.68 17.79
C ALA A 214 0.62 4.05 16.32
N GLN A 215 -0.13 5.13 16.09
CA GLN A 215 -0.58 5.55 14.77
C GLN A 215 -1.25 4.37 14.02
N ALA A 216 -2.06 3.61 14.75
CA ALA A 216 -2.79 2.47 14.19
C ALA A 216 -3.67 2.92 13.01
N GLY A 217 -3.56 2.21 11.90
CA GLY A 217 -4.20 2.59 10.63
C GLY A 217 -3.31 3.41 9.70
N PHE A 218 -1.99 3.47 9.98
CA PHE A 218 -1.01 4.03 9.06
C PHE A 218 -1.06 3.33 7.68
N ASN A 219 -1.28 2.02 7.70
CA ASN A 219 -1.64 1.22 6.53
C ASN A 219 -2.77 0.27 6.93
N VAL A 220 -3.67 -0.08 6.01
CA VAL A 220 -4.83 -0.94 6.31
C VAL A 220 -5.04 -1.90 5.15
N GLN A 221 -5.21 -3.18 5.47
CA GLN A 221 -5.61 -4.21 4.51
C GLN A 221 -6.85 -4.95 5.01
N ILE A 222 -7.79 -5.19 4.09
CA ILE A 222 -9.00 -5.95 4.36
C ILE A 222 -8.72 -7.41 3.99
N LEU A 223 -8.86 -8.33 4.95
CA LEU A 223 -8.68 -9.77 4.71
C LEU A 223 -9.98 -10.42 4.21
N ASP A 224 -11.08 -10.15 4.92
CA ASP A 224 -12.44 -10.57 4.58
C ASP A 224 -13.42 -9.58 5.24
N LYS A 225 -14.74 -9.74 5.03
CA LYS A 225 -15.82 -8.91 5.59
C LYS A 225 -15.76 -8.68 7.10
N HIS A 226 -15.02 -9.51 7.83
CA HIS A 226 -14.95 -9.47 9.29
C HIS A 226 -13.56 -9.14 9.85
N VAL A 227 -12.47 -9.28 9.08
CA VAL A 227 -11.12 -9.13 9.63
C VAL A 227 -10.35 -8.02 8.90
N LEU A 228 -9.86 -7.07 9.70
CA LEU A 228 -9.04 -5.95 9.25
C LEU A 228 -7.64 -6.08 9.82
N ILE A 229 -6.65 -5.66 9.03
CA ILE A 229 -5.25 -5.59 9.45
C ILE A 229 -4.82 -4.14 9.42
N PHE A 230 -4.31 -3.64 10.54
CA PHE A 230 -3.82 -2.28 10.67
C PHE A 230 -2.32 -2.30 10.93
N GLY A 231 -1.57 -1.48 10.21
CA GLY A 231 -0.21 -1.10 10.56
C GLY A 231 -0.20 -0.09 11.72
N ALA A 232 0.64 -0.33 12.73
CA ALA A 232 0.81 0.53 13.90
C ALA A 232 2.28 0.89 14.09
N VAL A 233 2.78 1.80 13.23
CA VAL A 233 4.20 2.12 13.08
C VAL A 233 4.87 2.69 14.32
N GLY A 234 4.14 3.40 15.17
CA GLY A 234 4.70 4.08 16.32
C GLY A 234 4.57 3.31 17.63
N ALA A 235 4.07 2.07 17.57
CA ALA A 235 3.99 1.22 18.75
C ALA A 235 5.41 0.83 19.22
N PHE A 236 5.60 0.68 20.54
CA PHE A 236 6.83 0.22 21.19
C PHE A 236 8.07 1.00 20.72
N ASP A 237 8.16 2.31 21.02
CA ASP A 237 9.23 3.22 20.57
C ASP A 237 9.47 3.16 19.06
N TRP A 238 8.39 3.21 18.27
CA TRP A 238 8.43 3.08 16.82
C TRP A 238 9.11 1.79 16.32
N SER A 239 9.23 0.74 17.14
CA SER A 239 9.56 -0.58 16.62
C SER A 239 8.43 -1.08 15.71
N GLY A 240 7.19 -0.76 16.08
CA GLY A 240 5.98 -0.93 15.29
C GLY A 240 5.39 -2.34 15.38
N GLY A 241 4.32 -2.57 14.63
CA GLY A 241 3.65 -3.87 14.56
C GLY A 241 2.40 -3.82 13.70
N ILE A 242 1.68 -4.93 13.68
CA ILE A 242 0.38 -5.05 13.00
C ILE A 242 -0.69 -5.46 14.00
N LEU A 243 -1.88 -4.88 13.88
CA LEU A 243 -3.05 -5.18 14.67
C LEU A 243 -4.08 -5.89 13.80
N LEU A 244 -4.37 -7.15 14.11
CA LEU A 244 -5.47 -7.91 13.53
C LEU A 244 -6.74 -7.62 14.32
N TYR A 245 -7.77 -7.09 13.68
CA TYR A 245 -9.04 -6.76 14.32
C TYR A 245 -10.18 -7.55 13.70
N ASP A 246 -10.89 -8.30 14.53
CA ASP A 246 -12.10 -9.01 14.14
C ASP A 246 -13.33 -8.16 14.51
N LEU A 247 -14.07 -7.73 13.48
CA LEU A 247 -15.27 -6.90 13.57
C LEU A 247 -16.46 -7.64 14.21
N ALA A 248 -16.52 -8.97 14.08
CA ALA A 248 -17.62 -9.77 14.62
C ALA A 248 -17.45 -10.00 16.12
N THR A 249 -16.26 -10.39 16.56
CA THR A 249 -15.96 -10.64 17.98
C THR A 249 -15.54 -9.38 18.73
N LYS A 250 -15.16 -8.31 18.00
CA LYS A 250 -14.56 -7.07 18.52
C LYS A 250 -13.26 -7.32 19.28
N THR A 251 -12.50 -8.34 18.90
CA THR A 251 -11.21 -8.67 19.51
C THR A 251 -10.07 -8.20 18.62
N ALA A 252 -8.96 -7.78 19.24
CA ALA A 252 -7.75 -7.38 18.53
C ALA A 252 -6.56 -8.25 18.97
N VAL A 253 -5.70 -8.62 18.02
CA VAL A 253 -4.44 -9.32 18.26
C VAL A 253 -3.31 -8.47 17.69
N PHE A 254 -2.36 -8.10 18.54
CA PHE A 254 -1.18 -7.35 18.10
C PHE A 254 -0.04 -8.32 17.80
N LEU A 255 0.55 -8.21 16.60
CA LEU A 255 1.71 -8.97 16.17
C LEU A 255 2.90 -8.04 15.98
N ASN A 256 4.00 -8.40 16.62
CA ASN A 256 5.29 -7.73 16.52
C ASN A 256 6.42 -8.77 16.48
N GLU A 257 7.66 -8.27 16.46
CA GLU A 257 8.81 -9.11 16.80
C GLU A 257 8.83 -9.45 18.28
N SER A 258 9.57 -10.49 18.66
CA SER A 258 9.72 -10.86 20.07
C SER A 258 10.12 -9.64 20.91
N LYS A 259 9.68 -9.54 22.18
CA LYS A 259 9.95 -8.36 23.04
C LYS A 259 11.45 -8.00 23.09
N GLU A 260 12.35 -8.98 23.05
CA GLU A 260 13.80 -8.76 23.01
C GLU A 260 14.29 -8.16 21.68
N GLU A 261 13.73 -8.59 20.56
CA GLU A 261 14.05 -8.06 19.23
C GLU A 261 13.43 -6.68 19.02
N ALA A 262 12.21 -6.45 19.49
CA ALA A 262 11.56 -5.14 19.46
C ALA A 262 12.39 -4.06 20.18
N LYS A 263 12.99 -4.39 21.34
CA LYS A 263 13.92 -3.50 22.05
C LYS A 263 15.18 -3.16 21.25
N LYS A 264 15.66 -4.09 20.40
CA LYS A 264 16.78 -3.86 19.48
C LYS A 264 16.34 -3.16 18.18
N ALA A 265 15.05 -3.24 17.87
CA ALA A 265 14.42 -2.73 16.65
C ALA A 265 13.72 -1.38 16.88
N LYS A 266 14.14 -0.56 17.84
CA LYS A 266 13.58 0.80 18.00
C LYS A 266 13.65 1.59 16.69
N TYR A 267 12.62 2.38 16.41
CA TYR A 267 12.51 3.23 15.21
C TYR A 267 12.56 2.47 13.86
N SER A 268 12.05 1.23 13.83
CA SER A 268 12.00 0.38 12.64
C SER A 268 10.79 0.61 11.73
N TYR A 269 9.70 1.14 12.30
CA TYR A 269 8.42 1.39 11.63
C TYR A 269 7.77 0.12 11.07
N LEU A 270 7.76 -0.98 11.84
CA LEU A 270 7.02 -2.17 11.44
C LEU A 270 5.53 -1.83 11.30
N GLY A 271 4.92 -2.31 10.21
CA GLY A 271 3.54 -1.98 9.85
C GLY A 271 3.43 -0.71 9.00
N TYR A 272 4.56 -0.18 8.48
CA TYR A 272 4.52 0.94 7.52
C TYR A 272 3.75 0.56 6.25
N SER A 273 3.93 -0.68 5.81
CA SER A 273 3.14 -1.35 4.79
C SER A 273 2.64 -2.66 5.37
N VAL A 274 1.41 -3.05 5.02
CA VAL A 274 0.86 -4.37 5.35
C VAL A 274 0.28 -5.01 4.10
N ALA A 275 0.40 -6.33 4.00
CA ALA A 275 -0.16 -7.11 2.90
C ALA A 275 -0.65 -8.47 3.40
N VAL A 276 -1.65 -9.00 2.73
CA VAL A 276 -2.16 -10.36 2.94
C VAL A 276 -1.74 -11.21 1.76
N VAL A 277 -1.11 -12.35 2.04
CA VAL A 277 -0.74 -13.35 1.06
C VAL A 277 -1.67 -14.55 1.24
N HIS A 278 -2.36 -14.94 0.18
CA HIS A 278 -3.27 -16.08 0.18
C HIS A 278 -2.49 -17.36 -0.15
N THR A 279 -2.65 -18.39 0.68
CA THR A 279 -2.01 -19.70 0.49
C THR A 279 -3.04 -20.81 0.73
N GLU A 280 -2.75 -22.03 0.26
CA GLU A 280 -3.64 -23.18 0.41
C GLU A 280 -3.94 -23.57 1.87
N TYR A 281 -3.05 -23.23 2.81
CA TYR A 281 -3.15 -23.56 4.24
C TYR A 281 -3.48 -22.33 5.11
N GLY A 282 -3.94 -21.24 4.50
CA GLY A 282 -4.40 -20.04 5.21
C GLY A 282 -3.60 -18.77 4.86
N PRO A 283 -4.02 -17.60 5.36
CA PRO A 283 -3.37 -16.34 5.05
C PRO A 283 -2.02 -16.21 5.75
N LEU A 284 -1.02 -15.65 5.06
CA LEU A 284 0.17 -15.11 5.68
C LEU A 284 0.04 -13.58 5.79
N TYR A 285 0.41 -13.03 6.94
CA TYR A 285 0.40 -11.59 7.16
C TYR A 285 1.79 -11.04 6.96
N VAL A 286 1.95 -10.08 6.05
CA VAL A 286 3.24 -9.52 5.69
C VAL A 286 3.27 -8.06 6.11
N ALA A 287 4.35 -7.65 6.77
CA ALA A 287 4.51 -6.28 7.25
C ALA A 287 5.91 -5.75 6.96
N GLY A 288 5.98 -4.54 6.41
CA GLY A 288 7.23 -3.84 6.15
C GLY A 288 7.69 -2.99 7.33
N ALA A 289 9.00 -2.99 7.57
CA ALA A 289 9.71 -2.16 8.54
C ALA A 289 10.87 -1.43 7.86
N PRO A 290 10.60 -0.39 7.06
CA PRO A 290 11.57 0.19 6.13
C PRO A 290 12.75 0.91 6.79
N ARG A 291 12.68 1.22 8.09
CA ARG A 291 13.77 1.85 8.85
C ARG A 291 14.60 0.88 9.66
N HIS A 292 14.22 -0.39 9.73
CA HIS A 292 14.92 -1.37 10.55
C HIS A 292 16.40 -1.47 10.17
N SER A 293 17.29 -1.37 11.17
CA SER A 293 18.75 -1.34 11.00
C SER A 293 19.22 -0.38 9.89
N MET A 294 18.44 0.67 9.61
CA MET A 294 18.60 1.60 8.51
C MET A 294 18.58 0.98 7.10
N ARG A 295 18.39 -0.33 6.94
CA ARG A 295 18.33 -1.01 5.63
C ARG A 295 16.91 -1.35 5.20
N GLY A 296 16.02 -1.53 6.16
CA GLY A 296 14.66 -2.02 5.94
C GLY A 296 14.58 -3.55 5.97
N LYS A 297 13.41 -4.05 6.36
CA LYS A 297 13.08 -5.48 6.33
C LYS A 297 11.58 -5.68 6.12
N VAL A 298 11.21 -6.91 5.79
CA VAL A 298 9.82 -7.38 5.70
C VAL A 298 9.67 -8.62 6.55
N LEU A 299 8.60 -8.69 7.35
CA LEU A 299 8.30 -9.81 8.23
C LEU A 299 7.06 -10.52 7.71
N VAL A 300 7.11 -11.85 7.78
CA VAL A 300 6.01 -12.73 7.39
C VAL A 300 5.54 -13.47 8.63
N PHE A 301 4.28 -13.33 8.97
CA PHE A 301 3.64 -13.96 10.11
C PHE A 301 2.66 -15.04 9.64
N GLN A 302 2.60 -16.13 10.40
CA GLN A 302 1.62 -17.21 10.26
C GLN A 302 1.18 -17.63 11.66
N ASP A 303 -0.12 -17.84 11.87
CA ASP A 303 -0.68 -18.26 13.16
C ASP A 303 -0.19 -17.41 14.35
N ASN A 304 -0.18 -16.08 14.18
CA ASN A 304 0.30 -15.10 15.15
C ASN A 304 1.78 -15.23 15.56
N ARG A 305 2.61 -15.88 14.74
CA ARG A 305 4.05 -16.06 14.97
C ARG A 305 4.87 -15.65 13.76
N LEU A 306 6.07 -15.13 14.01
CA LEU A 306 7.03 -14.82 12.95
C LEU A 306 7.49 -16.11 12.27
N LYS A 307 7.31 -16.18 10.95
CA LYS A 307 7.70 -17.31 10.10
C LYS A 307 8.99 -17.03 9.34
N GLN A 308 9.12 -15.84 8.74
CA GLN A 308 10.26 -15.49 7.90
C GLN A 308 10.53 -13.99 7.94
N THR A 309 11.80 -13.62 7.78
CA THR A 309 12.24 -12.23 7.62
C THR A 309 13.00 -12.07 6.31
N LEU A 310 12.63 -11.07 5.50
CA LEU A 310 13.32 -10.65 4.28
C LEU A 310 14.10 -9.37 4.58
N GLN A 311 15.40 -9.33 4.26
CA GLN A 311 16.27 -8.19 4.59
C GLN A 311 16.62 -7.36 3.37
N GLY A 312 16.58 -6.04 3.52
CA GLY A 312 17.08 -5.09 2.54
C GLY A 312 18.61 -5.09 2.47
N GLU A 313 19.16 -4.93 1.26
CA GLU A 313 20.61 -4.99 1.04
C GLU A 313 21.34 -3.67 1.33
N GLN A 314 20.66 -2.53 1.15
CA GLN A 314 21.29 -1.21 1.14
C GLN A 314 20.71 -0.28 2.23
N VAL A 315 21.61 0.39 2.95
CA VAL A 315 21.26 1.41 3.96
C VAL A 315 20.55 2.59 3.30
N GLY A 316 19.49 3.08 3.91
CA GLY A 316 18.69 4.19 3.42
C GLY A 316 17.75 3.86 2.27
N SER A 317 17.75 2.61 1.76
CA SER A 317 16.96 2.22 0.59
C SER A 317 15.44 2.19 0.86
N TYR A 318 15.06 2.16 2.13
CA TYR A 318 13.66 2.10 2.59
C TYR A 318 12.95 0.80 2.16
N PHE A 319 13.70 -0.31 2.07
CA PHE A 319 13.19 -1.62 1.67
C PHE A 319 12.02 -2.08 2.56
N GLY A 320 10.92 -2.47 1.93
CA GLY A 320 9.69 -2.85 2.63
C GLY A 320 8.72 -1.70 2.83
N SER A 321 8.93 -0.53 2.22
CA SER A 321 7.98 0.58 2.32
C SER A 321 6.68 0.34 1.56
N GLU A 322 6.71 -0.53 0.55
CA GLU A 322 5.58 -0.91 -0.29
C GLU A 322 5.60 -2.43 -0.46
N LEU A 323 4.42 -3.05 -0.36
CA LEU A 323 4.22 -4.49 -0.50
C LEU A 323 3.06 -4.74 -1.45
N CYS A 324 3.27 -5.58 -2.46
CA CYS A 324 2.21 -5.97 -3.40
C CYS A 324 2.24 -7.50 -3.58
N PRO A 325 1.32 -8.23 -2.94
CA PRO A 325 1.09 -9.64 -3.22
C PRO A 325 0.37 -9.77 -4.57
N LEU A 326 0.77 -10.74 -5.39
CA LEU A 326 0.25 -10.93 -6.74
C LEU A 326 -0.03 -12.42 -7.00
N ASP A 327 -1.27 -12.73 -7.37
CA ASP A 327 -1.69 -14.01 -7.94
C ASP A 327 -1.66 -13.83 -9.47
N VAL A 328 -0.59 -14.29 -10.11
CA VAL A 328 -0.34 -13.98 -11.52
C VAL A 328 -1.25 -14.81 -12.42
N ASN A 329 -1.56 -16.04 -12.03
CA ASN A 329 -2.29 -16.99 -12.84
C ASN A 329 -3.79 -17.10 -12.50
N HIS A 330 -4.26 -16.32 -11.53
CA HIS A 330 -5.63 -16.31 -11.00
C HIS A 330 -6.10 -17.67 -10.44
N ASP A 331 -5.20 -18.43 -9.81
CA ASP A 331 -5.54 -19.71 -9.19
C ASP A 331 -6.07 -19.58 -7.74
N GLY A 332 -6.09 -18.35 -7.20
CA GLY A 332 -6.51 -18.04 -5.85
C GLY A 332 -5.39 -18.13 -4.81
N VAL A 333 -4.16 -18.48 -5.23
CA VAL A 333 -2.96 -18.52 -4.41
C VAL A 333 -2.00 -17.43 -4.87
N THR A 334 -1.42 -16.70 -3.93
CA THR A 334 -0.45 -15.66 -4.25
C THR A 334 0.86 -16.29 -4.75
N ASP A 335 1.25 -16.00 -5.98
CA ASP A 335 2.51 -16.46 -6.59
C ASP A 335 3.73 -15.65 -6.14
N LEU A 336 3.57 -14.32 -6.13
CA LEU A 336 4.67 -13.37 -5.96
C LEU A 336 4.39 -12.37 -4.84
N LEU A 337 5.46 -11.91 -4.22
CA LEU A 337 5.46 -10.73 -3.36
C LEU A 337 6.47 -9.73 -3.91
N LEU A 338 5.97 -8.57 -4.35
CA LEU A 338 6.79 -7.44 -4.75
C LEU A 338 7.08 -6.55 -3.54
N VAL A 339 8.33 -6.12 -3.41
CA VAL A 339 8.80 -5.29 -2.29
C VAL A 339 9.50 -4.05 -2.81
N GLY A 340 8.96 -2.88 -2.49
CA GLY A 340 9.51 -1.58 -2.86
C GLY A 340 10.69 -1.15 -1.98
N ALA A 341 11.68 -0.52 -2.61
CA ALA A 341 12.80 0.18 -1.98
C ALA A 341 13.05 1.50 -2.74
N PRO A 342 12.16 2.50 -2.61
CA PRO A 342 12.15 3.69 -3.45
C PRO A 342 13.39 4.58 -3.28
N PHE A 343 14.13 4.46 -2.19
CA PHE A 343 15.36 5.24 -1.96
C PHE A 343 16.63 4.44 -2.26
N TYR A 344 16.49 3.28 -2.90
CA TYR A 344 17.63 2.55 -3.43
C TYR A 344 18.43 3.44 -4.38
N HIS A 345 19.74 3.45 -4.24
CA HIS A 345 20.61 4.38 -4.95
C HIS A 345 21.90 3.73 -5.47
N ILE A 346 22.22 4.01 -6.74
CA ILE A 346 23.54 3.75 -7.33
C ILE A 346 24.21 5.09 -7.67
N ARG A 347 23.53 5.96 -8.42
CA ARG A 347 24.00 7.31 -8.78
C ARG A 347 23.08 8.44 -8.29
N GLY A 348 22.06 8.09 -7.51
CA GLY A 348 20.98 8.91 -6.96
C GLY A 348 19.83 8.00 -6.52
N GLU A 349 18.76 8.53 -5.92
CA GLU A 349 17.59 7.73 -5.46
C GLU A 349 16.74 7.21 -6.64
N GLU A 350 17.32 6.34 -7.46
CA GLU A 350 16.67 5.74 -8.63
C GLU A 350 15.47 4.87 -8.22
N GLY A 351 15.58 4.19 -7.08
CA GLY A 351 14.59 3.27 -6.56
C GLY A 351 14.69 1.85 -7.16
N ARG A 352 14.08 0.87 -6.48
CA ARG A 352 14.10 -0.54 -6.88
C ARG A 352 12.84 -1.26 -6.39
N VAL A 353 12.39 -2.26 -7.14
CA VAL A 353 11.36 -3.22 -6.71
C VAL A 353 11.91 -4.63 -6.80
N TYR A 354 11.93 -5.35 -5.68
CA TYR A 354 12.37 -6.73 -5.59
C TYR A 354 11.20 -7.68 -5.83
N VAL A 355 11.48 -8.82 -6.45
CA VAL A 355 10.49 -9.85 -6.76
C VAL A 355 10.83 -11.10 -5.97
N TYR A 356 9.95 -11.46 -5.03
CA TYR A 356 10.00 -12.71 -4.29
C TYR A 356 8.92 -13.67 -4.82
N ARG A 357 9.25 -14.96 -4.89
CA ARG A 357 8.28 -16.02 -5.21
C ARG A 357 7.89 -16.75 -3.96
N LEU A 358 6.60 -17.04 -3.81
CA LEU A 358 6.12 -17.95 -2.78
C LEU A 358 6.42 -19.40 -3.20
N GLU A 359 7.16 -20.12 -2.36
CA GLU A 359 7.32 -21.56 -2.52
C GLU A 359 6.13 -22.24 -1.83
N THR A 360 5.19 -22.79 -2.60
CA THR A 360 3.90 -23.28 -2.10
C THR A 360 4.04 -24.36 -1.01
N GLU A 361 5.01 -25.27 -1.16
CA GLU A 361 5.25 -26.37 -0.22
C GLU A 361 5.66 -25.90 1.20
N SER A 362 6.47 -24.85 1.31
CA SER A 362 6.98 -24.35 2.59
C SER A 362 6.27 -23.07 3.07
N GLY A 363 5.66 -22.34 2.15
CA GLY A 363 5.14 -20.99 2.37
C GLY A 363 6.22 -19.99 2.72
N SER A 364 7.42 -20.19 2.20
CA SER A 364 8.54 -19.27 2.33
C SER A 364 8.78 -18.52 1.02
N PHE A 365 9.22 -17.28 1.13
CA PHE A 365 9.58 -16.46 -0.01
C PHE A 365 11.03 -16.64 -0.42
N THR A 366 11.28 -16.80 -1.72
CA THR A 366 12.63 -16.82 -2.30
C THR A 366 12.82 -15.66 -3.27
N LEU A 367 13.95 -14.95 -3.14
CA LEU A 367 14.27 -13.81 -4.02
C LEU A 367 14.57 -14.33 -5.43
N LYS A 368 13.82 -13.85 -6.44
CA LYS A 368 14.08 -14.17 -7.85
C LYS A 368 14.84 -13.08 -8.58
N GLY A 369 14.76 -11.83 -8.11
CA GLY A 369 15.47 -10.70 -8.70
C GLY A 369 14.79 -9.37 -8.40
N HIS A 370 14.89 -8.44 -9.34
CA HIS A 370 14.27 -7.12 -9.28
C HIS A 370 13.78 -6.70 -10.66
N LEU A 371 12.80 -5.79 -10.69
CA LEU A 371 12.32 -5.20 -11.93
C LEU A 371 13.40 -4.29 -12.53
N ASN A 372 13.53 -4.33 -13.85
CA ASN A 372 14.57 -3.62 -14.59
C ASN A 372 13.97 -2.46 -15.38
N VAL A 373 14.44 -1.25 -15.08
CA VAL A 373 14.13 -0.04 -15.82
C VAL A 373 15.42 0.52 -16.40
N GLN A 374 15.55 0.49 -17.73
CA GLN A 374 16.72 1.06 -18.39
C GLN A 374 16.64 2.59 -18.37
N GLY A 375 17.68 3.24 -17.82
CA GLY A 375 17.86 4.69 -17.92
C GLY A 375 17.04 5.51 -16.93
N THR A 376 16.78 5.00 -15.72
CA THR A 376 16.13 5.76 -14.65
C THR A 376 16.85 7.08 -14.36
N SER A 377 16.07 8.16 -14.26
CA SER A 377 16.58 9.44 -13.77
C SER A 377 17.10 9.27 -12.33
N PRO A 378 18.21 9.93 -11.95
CA PRO A 378 18.53 10.12 -10.54
C PRO A 378 17.30 10.67 -9.81
N PHE A 379 17.03 10.16 -8.62
CA PHE A 379 15.91 10.58 -7.77
C PHE A 379 14.51 10.22 -8.28
N ALA A 380 14.37 9.31 -9.24
CA ALA A 380 13.06 8.90 -9.76
C ALA A 380 12.13 8.26 -8.69
N ARG A 381 12.71 7.65 -7.65
CA ARG A 381 12.01 6.89 -6.61
C ARG A 381 11.13 5.78 -7.16
N PHE A 382 11.64 5.03 -8.13
CA PHE A 382 10.95 3.88 -8.69
C PHE A 382 10.64 2.84 -7.59
N GLY A 383 9.39 2.35 -7.57
CA GLY A 383 8.92 1.45 -6.51
C GLY A 383 8.37 2.17 -5.29
N PHE A 384 8.03 3.46 -5.43
CA PHE A 384 7.31 4.21 -4.39
C PHE A 384 5.90 3.66 -4.15
N THR A 385 5.26 3.19 -5.22
CA THR A 385 4.00 2.46 -5.19
C THR A 385 4.06 1.31 -6.18
N VAL A 386 3.41 0.19 -5.85
CA VAL A 386 3.30 -1.01 -6.68
C VAL A 386 1.88 -1.55 -6.53
N ALA A 387 1.14 -1.64 -7.62
CA ALA A 387 -0.25 -2.11 -7.60
C ALA A 387 -0.46 -3.23 -8.62
N SER A 388 -1.26 -4.24 -8.25
CA SER A 388 -1.89 -5.12 -9.24
C SER A 388 -2.92 -4.30 -10.01
N ILE A 389 -2.91 -4.42 -11.33
CA ILE A 389 -3.80 -3.68 -12.23
C ILE A 389 -4.72 -4.61 -13.02
N GLY A 390 -4.76 -5.89 -12.65
CA GLY A 390 -5.44 -6.95 -13.38
C GLY A 390 -4.72 -7.34 -14.68
N ASP A 391 -5.33 -8.22 -15.47
CA ASP A 391 -4.87 -8.56 -16.81
C ASP A 391 -5.28 -7.45 -17.79
N ILE A 392 -4.34 -6.56 -18.11
CA ILE A 392 -4.60 -5.40 -18.96
C ILE A 392 -4.43 -5.70 -20.45
N ASN A 393 -3.87 -6.87 -20.79
CA ASN A 393 -3.52 -7.23 -22.15
C ASN A 393 -4.35 -8.41 -22.70
N GLY A 394 -5.11 -9.08 -21.84
CA GLY A 394 -6.01 -10.19 -22.17
C GLY A 394 -5.32 -11.53 -22.37
N ASP A 395 -4.08 -11.71 -21.86
CA ASP A 395 -3.33 -12.97 -21.98
C ASP A 395 -3.63 -13.98 -20.85
N GLY A 396 -4.48 -13.60 -19.90
CA GLY A 396 -4.92 -14.41 -18.77
C GLY A 396 -4.00 -14.33 -17.56
N TYR A 397 -3.06 -13.39 -17.52
CA TYR A 397 -2.15 -13.21 -16.38
C TYR A 397 -2.24 -11.80 -15.79
N GLU A 398 -2.18 -11.69 -14.45
CA GLU A 398 -2.18 -10.37 -13.80
C GLU A 398 -0.93 -9.55 -14.14
N ASP A 399 -1.17 -8.28 -14.45
CA ASP A 399 -0.15 -7.28 -14.69
C ASP A 399 -0.02 -6.34 -13.49
N ILE A 400 1.10 -5.60 -13.43
CA ILE A 400 1.34 -4.61 -12.37
C ILE A 400 1.71 -3.24 -12.94
N ALA A 401 1.44 -2.21 -12.16
CA ALA A 401 1.96 -0.87 -12.35
C ALA A 401 2.90 -0.47 -11.20
N VAL A 402 4.00 0.21 -11.54
CA VAL A 402 4.99 0.71 -10.60
C VAL A 402 5.18 2.21 -10.78
N GLY A 403 5.07 2.97 -9.69
CA GLY A 403 5.24 4.43 -9.70
C GLY A 403 6.67 4.89 -9.50
N ALA A 404 7.02 5.97 -10.19
CA ALA A 404 8.26 6.74 -10.05
C ALA A 404 7.92 8.24 -9.99
N PRO A 405 7.33 8.73 -8.89
CA PRO A 405 6.69 10.05 -8.83
C PRO A 405 7.64 11.23 -8.98
N LEU A 406 8.95 11.04 -8.74
CA LEU A 406 9.96 12.08 -8.88
C LEU A 406 10.76 12.00 -10.18
N GLU A 407 10.42 11.07 -11.07
CA GLU A 407 11.10 10.96 -12.35
C GLU A 407 10.91 12.23 -13.19
N ASP A 408 11.97 12.69 -13.85
CA ASP A 408 11.99 13.92 -14.65
C ASP A 408 11.77 15.23 -13.83
N GLN A 409 11.79 15.20 -12.49
CA GLN A 409 11.62 16.41 -11.65
C GLN A 409 12.69 17.48 -11.89
N LEU A 410 13.93 17.05 -12.17
CA LEU A 410 15.05 17.96 -12.46
C LEU A 410 15.04 18.47 -13.91
N SER A 411 14.06 18.05 -14.72
CA SER A 411 13.85 18.63 -16.04
C SER A 411 13.19 20.01 -15.91
N ASN A 412 13.36 20.89 -16.90
CA ASN A 412 12.68 22.19 -16.94
C ASN A 412 11.17 22.09 -17.24
N SER A 413 10.56 20.93 -17.01
CA SER A 413 9.14 20.65 -17.24
C SER A 413 8.32 21.01 -16.02
N SER A 414 7.12 21.57 -16.23
CA SER A 414 6.14 21.75 -15.15
C SER A 414 5.44 20.45 -14.77
N ALA A 415 5.58 19.39 -15.57
CA ALA A 415 5.05 18.06 -15.33
C ALA A 415 6.17 17.03 -15.12
N PHE A 416 6.07 16.24 -14.05
CA PHE A 416 7.03 15.19 -13.69
C PHE A 416 6.35 14.03 -12.94
N GLY A 417 7.04 12.89 -12.91
CA GLY A 417 6.53 11.61 -12.45
C GLY A 417 6.18 10.68 -13.61
N SER A 418 6.21 9.38 -13.36
CA SER A 418 5.93 8.35 -14.35
C SER A 418 5.37 7.10 -13.67
N ILE A 419 4.64 6.31 -14.45
CA ILE A 419 4.31 4.93 -14.10
C ILE A 419 4.87 3.97 -15.15
N TYR A 420 5.17 2.75 -14.71
CA TYR A 420 5.71 1.67 -15.52
C TYR A 420 4.82 0.45 -15.41
N ILE A 421 4.45 -0.13 -16.55
CA ILE A 421 3.60 -1.30 -16.64
C ILE A 421 4.48 -2.53 -16.90
N PHE A 422 4.35 -3.57 -16.08
CA PHE A 422 5.03 -4.84 -16.27
C PHE A 422 3.99 -5.93 -16.43
N ASN A 423 4.18 -6.78 -17.46
CA ASN A 423 3.21 -7.83 -17.74
C ASN A 423 3.52 -9.14 -17.03
N GLY A 424 2.45 -9.86 -16.67
CA GLY A 424 2.48 -11.24 -16.22
C GLY A 424 2.96 -12.21 -17.31
N ASP A 425 3.43 -13.38 -16.89
CA ASP A 425 3.67 -14.55 -17.75
C ASP A 425 3.70 -15.80 -16.86
N LYS A 426 2.60 -16.57 -16.89
CA LYS A 426 2.39 -17.77 -16.07
C LYS A 426 2.37 -17.45 -14.57
N ASP A 427 3.45 -17.78 -13.89
CA ASP A 427 3.63 -17.69 -12.44
C ASP A 427 4.75 -16.67 -12.11
N LYS A 428 5.00 -15.73 -13.03
CA LYS A 428 6.11 -14.77 -13.01
C LYS A 428 5.68 -13.43 -13.57
N ILE A 429 6.44 -12.40 -13.18
CA ILE A 429 6.38 -11.09 -13.80
C ILE A 429 7.57 -10.89 -14.76
N LYS A 430 7.31 -10.33 -15.95
CA LYS A 430 8.38 -9.97 -16.89
C LYS A 430 9.26 -8.88 -16.26
N SER A 431 10.59 -9.03 -16.34
CA SER A 431 11.52 -8.09 -15.69
C SER A 431 11.60 -6.73 -16.39
N SER A 432 11.21 -6.65 -17.67
CA SER A 432 11.19 -5.41 -18.44
C SER A 432 9.76 -4.89 -18.56
N TYR A 433 9.58 -3.58 -18.38
CA TYR A 433 8.29 -2.94 -18.58
C TYR A 433 7.83 -3.02 -20.05
N SER A 434 6.53 -3.14 -20.28
CA SER A 434 5.92 -3.09 -21.61
C SER A 434 5.54 -1.68 -22.02
N GLN A 435 5.19 -0.83 -21.05
CA GLN A 435 4.84 0.56 -21.27
C GLN A 435 5.35 1.45 -20.13
N ARG A 436 5.81 2.64 -20.48
CA ARG A 436 6.06 3.75 -19.56
C ARG A 436 5.10 4.88 -19.92
N VAL A 437 4.43 5.45 -18.93
CA VAL A 437 3.53 6.59 -19.11
C VAL A 437 4.05 7.76 -18.29
N LYS A 438 4.39 8.87 -18.96
CA LYS A 438 4.92 10.06 -18.30
C LYS A 438 3.84 11.08 -18.02
N ALA A 439 3.99 11.82 -16.92
CA ALA A 439 3.13 12.95 -16.59
C ALA A 439 3.02 13.96 -17.75
N SER A 440 4.16 14.27 -18.37
CA SER A 440 4.28 15.23 -19.47
C SER A 440 3.63 14.79 -20.78
N GLU A 441 3.38 13.50 -20.96
CA GLU A 441 2.66 12.95 -22.12
C GLU A 441 1.13 13.07 -21.95
N ILE A 442 0.66 13.18 -20.71
CA ILE A 442 -0.76 13.30 -20.38
C ILE A 442 -1.19 14.77 -20.35
N SER A 443 -0.55 15.57 -19.50
CA SER A 443 -0.87 17.00 -19.34
C SER A 443 0.30 17.77 -18.75
N SER A 444 0.48 19.01 -19.21
CA SER A 444 1.35 19.97 -18.53
C SER A 444 0.83 20.26 -17.11
N GLY A 445 1.73 20.37 -16.14
CA GLY A 445 1.40 20.69 -14.74
C GLY A 445 1.16 19.51 -13.80
N LEU A 446 1.12 18.25 -14.29
CA LEU A 446 1.01 17.08 -13.42
C LEU A 446 2.32 16.84 -12.65
N GLN A 447 2.27 16.91 -11.32
CA GLN A 447 3.42 16.72 -10.44
C GLN A 447 3.23 15.50 -9.56
N TYR A 448 4.32 14.81 -9.19
CA TYR A 448 4.27 13.58 -8.39
C TYR A 448 3.36 12.50 -9.01
N PHE A 449 3.26 12.46 -10.34
CA PHE A 449 2.41 11.50 -11.05
C PHE A 449 2.92 10.07 -10.79
N GLY A 450 2.03 9.21 -10.29
CA GLY A 450 2.41 7.85 -9.86
C GLY A 450 2.78 7.77 -8.38
N GLN A 451 2.36 8.73 -7.53
CA GLN A 451 2.55 8.65 -6.07
C GLN A 451 1.61 7.63 -5.40
N SER A 452 0.49 7.31 -6.04
CA SER A 452 -0.44 6.26 -5.66
C SER A 452 -1.04 5.66 -6.92
N ILE A 453 -1.22 4.34 -6.96
CA ILE A 453 -1.82 3.64 -8.09
C ILE A 453 -2.82 2.62 -7.55
N ASP A 454 -3.95 2.47 -8.23
CA ASP A 454 -4.90 1.39 -8.00
C ASP A 454 -5.50 0.95 -9.34
N GLY A 455 -5.83 -0.33 -9.49
CA GLY A 455 -6.31 -0.89 -10.76
C GLY A 455 -7.08 -2.20 -10.60
N GLY A 456 -7.47 -2.80 -11.72
CA GLY A 456 -8.23 -4.05 -11.74
C GLY A 456 -9.75 -3.88 -11.65
N PHE A 457 -10.25 -2.64 -11.56
CA PHE A 457 -11.68 -2.34 -11.61
C PHE A 457 -12.04 -1.64 -12.92
N ASP A 458 -13.13 -2.08 -13.57
CA ASP A 458 -13.69 -1.43 -14.75
C ASP A 458 -14.64 -0.30 -14.30
N PHE A 459 -14.15 0.94 -14.32
CA PHE A 459 -14.95 2.12 -13.97
C PHE A 459 -15.90 2.54 -15.10
N THR A 460 -15.66 2.07 -16.32
CA THR A 460 -16.40 2.51 -17.50
C THR A 460 -17.46 1.52 -17.98
N ASN A 461 -17.51 0.32 -17.39
CA ASN A 461 -18.32 -0.81 -17.82
C ASN A 461 -18.08 -1.20 -19.28
N ASP A 462 -16.83 -1.07 -19.77
CA ASP A 462 -16.46 -1.48 -21.13
C ASP A 462 -15.86 -2.90 -21.20
N GLY A 463 -15.76 -3.57 -20.05
CA GLY A 463 -15.26 -4.93 -19.90
C GLY A 463 -13.74 -5.02 -19.71
N LEU A 464 -13.04 -3.89 -19.60
CA LEU A 464 -11.59 -3.85 -19.39
C LEU A 464 -11.26 -3.19 -18.05
N PRO A 465 -10.22 -3.65 -17.32
CA PRO A 465 -9.82 -3.00 -16.09
C PRO A 465 -9.24 -1.60 -16.37
N ASP A 466 -9.59 -0.61 -15.56
CA ASP A 466 -9.00 0.73 -15.62
C ASP A 466 -7.88 0.88 -14.59
N ILE A 467 -6.98 1.85 -14.82
CA ILE A 467 -5.91 2.20 -13.89
C ILE A 467 -6.14 3.63 -13.39
N THR A 468 -6.17 3.81 -12.07
CA THR A 468 -6.21 5.14 -11.45
C THR A 468 -4.84 5.52 -10.92
N VAL A 469 -4.42 6.75 -11.17
CA VAL A 469 -3.09 7.24 -10.84
C VAL A 469 -3.20 8.58 -10.12
N GLY A 470 -2.65 8.64 -8.91
CA GLY A 470 -2.54 9.86 -8.13
C GLY A 470 -1.43 10.77 -8.63
N SER A 471 -1.71 12.06 -8.58
CA SER A 471 -0.79 13.18 -8.80
C SER A 471 -1.13 14.28 -7.79
N LEU A 472 -0.25 15.26 -7.61
CA LEU A 472 -0.54 16.39 -6.74
C LEU A 472 -1.82 17.09 -7.20
N GLU A 473 -2.80 17.17 -6.29
CA GLU A 473 -4.12 17.77 -6.52
C GLU A 473 -4.99 17.11 -7.61
N ASN A 474 -4.54 16.00 -8.21
CA ASN A 474 -5.21 15.38 -9.36
C ASN A 474 -5.25 13.85 -9.24
N VAL A 475 -6.32 13.24 -9.75
CA VAL A 475 -6.42 11.79 -9.97
C VAL A 475 -6.71 11.56 -11.45
N ILE A 476 -5.88 10.75 -12.10
CA ILE A 476 -5.97 10.44 -13.52
C ILE A 476 -6.51 9.02 -13.66
N VAL A 477 -7.53 8.85 -14.50
CA VAL A 477 -8.02 7.51 -14.88
C VAL A 477 -7.51 7.19 -16.27
N LEU A 478 -6.64 6.19 -16.37
CA LEU A 478 -6.14 5.64 -17.62
C LEU A 478 -7.02 4.46 -18.00
N ARG A 479 -7.65 4.59 -19.17
CA ARG A 479 -8.51 3.54 -19.72
C ARG A 479 -7.73 2.67 -20.67
N LEU A 480 -7.99 1.37 -20.59
CA LEU A 480 -7.44 0.45 -21.57
C LEU A 480 -8.18 0.61 -22.89
N VAL A 481 -7.42 0.65 -23.96
CA VAL A 481 -7.97 0.56 -25.30
C VAL A 481 -7.65 -0.83 -25.79
N HIS A 482 -8.63 -1.72 -25.77
CA HIS A 482 -8.52 -2.94 -26.56
C HIS A 482 -8.55 -2.50 -28.03
N PHE A 483 -7.36 -2.30 -28.59
CA PHE A 483 -7.20 -2.54 -30.00
C PHE A 483 -7.48 -4.02 -30.15
N ASN A 484 -8.64 -4.41 -30.70
CA ASN A 484 -8.65 -5.64 -31.48
C ASN A 484 -7.47 -5.47 -32.43
N PRO A 485 -6.39 -6.25 -32.31
CA PRO A 485 -5.38 -6.26 -33.36
C PRO A 485 -6.17 -6.57 -34.61
N CYS A 486 -6.23 -5.60 -35.52
CA CYS A 486 -7.16 -5.60 -36.65
C CYS A 486 -7.31 -7.00 -37.22
N ASP A 487 -8.44 -7.66 -36.95
CA ASP A 487 -8.47 -9.12 -37.13
C ASP A 487 -8.24 -9.50 -38.60
N PHE A 488 -8.49 -8.60 -39.56
CA PHE A 488 -8.15 -8.87 -40.95
C PHE A 488 -7.58 -7.73 -41.81
N ASP A 489 -7.88 -6.44 -41.58
CA ASP A 489 -7.28 -5.35 -42.38
C ASP A 489 -7.57 -3.94 -41.84
N CYS A 490 -6.55 -3.18 -41.43
CA CYS A 490 -6.70 -1.77 -41.04
C CYS A 490 -6.08 -0.78 -42.01
N PHE A 491 -5.50 -1.27 -43.10
CA PHE A 491 -4.78 -0.45 -44.08
C PHE A 491 -5.43 -0.48 -45.46
N SER A 492 -6.29 -1.48 -45.74
CA SER A 492 -7.13 -1.50 -46.94
C SER A 492 -8.29 -0.52 -46.84
N SER A 493 -8.62 0.08 -47.98
CA SER A 493 -9.78 0.95 -48.09
C SER A 493 -11.08 0.18 -47.92
N VAL A 494 -12.08 0.82 -47.30
CA VAL A 494 -13.41 0.22 -47.13
C VAL A 494 -14.13 0.22 -48.48
N PHE A 495 -14.50 -0.95 -48.99
CA PHE A 495 -15.28 -1.11 -50.22
C PHE A 495 -16.76 -1.26 -49.89
N LEU A 496 -17.56 -0.23 -50.20
CA LEU A 496 -19.03 -0.32 -50.14
C LEU A 496 -19.54 -0.92 -51.45
N ARG A 497 -20.09 -2.14 -51.38
CA ARG A 497 -20.77 -2.79 -52.50
C ARG A 497 -22.25 -2.44 -52.49
N VAL A 498 -22.71 -1.68 -53.48
CA VAL A 498 -24.13 -1.33 -53.65
C VAL A 498 -24.69 -2.12 -54.82
N LYS A 499 -25.58 -3.07 -54.52
CA LYS A 499 -26.42 -3.74 -55.52
C LYS A 499 -27.72 -2.95 -55.68
N HIS A 500 -28.14 -2.73 -56.92
CA HIS A 500 -29.46 -2.16 -57.20
C HIS A 500 -30.23 -3.07 -58.14
N GLU A 501 -31.52 -3.21 -57.88
CA GLU A 501 -32.45 -3.95 -58.71
C GLU A 501 -33.59 -3.01 -59.13
N LEU A 502 -34.02 -3.12 -60.38
CA LEU A 502 -35.13 -2.32 -60.90
C LEU A 502 -36.46 -2.91 -60.40
N TYR A 503 -37.12 -2.23 -59.46
CA TYR A 503 -38.40 -2.68 -58.92
C TYR A 503 -39.58 -2.16 -59.77
N LYS A 504 -40.42 -3.07 -60.26
CA LYS A 504 -41.64 -2.75 -61.03
C LYS A 504 -42.77 -2.27 -60.10
N LYS A 505 -43.41 -1.15 -60.44
CA LYS A 505 -44.69 -0.75 -59.84
C LYS A 505 -45.73 -0.69 -60.96
N ASN A 506 -46.64 -1.67 -60.97
CA ASN A 506 -47.79 -1.91 -61.87
C ASN A 506 -47.55 -2.78 -63.11
N ASP A 507 -48.20 -3.95 -63.11
CA ASP A 507 -48.38 -4.86 -64.26
C ASP A 507 -49.63 -4.51 -65.08
N ASN A 508 -49.69 -3.30 -65.65
CA ASN A 508 -50.63 -3.00 -66.72
C ASN A 508 -49.87 -2.71 -68.02
N THR A 509 -50.05 -3.62 -68.96
CA THR A 509 -49.46 -3.73 -70.29
C THR A 509 -49.94 -2.64 -71.25
N GLU A 510 -49.00 -1.91 -71.88
CA GLU A 510 -49.06 -1.49 -73.30
C GLU A 510 -47.79 -0.76 -73.82
N PHE A 511 -46.76 -0.49 -73.00
CA PHE A 511 -45.52 0.16 -73.45
C PHE A 511 -44.24 -0.62 -73.09
N ALA A 512 -43.17 -0.40 -73.87
CA ALA A 512 -41.86 -1.05 -73.71
C ALA A 512 -41.30 -0.87 -72.28
N VAL A 513 -40.84 -1.98 -71.69
CA VAL A 513 -40.31 -2.01 -70.33
C VAL A 513 -38.85 -1.55 -70.33
N PRO A 514 -38.43 -0.60 -69.48
CA PRO A 514 -37.02 -0.29 -69.32
C PRO A 514 -36.30 -1.49 -68.68
N VAL A 515 -35.22 -1.93 -69.32
CA VAL A 515 -34.37 -3.04 -68.86
C VAL A 515 -32.99 -2.47 -68.57
N LEU A 516 -32.37 -2.88 -67.46
CA LEU A 516 -30.97 -2.57 -67.20
C LEU A 516 -30.11 -3.16 -68.32
N ASP A 517 -29.12 -2.40 -68.80
CA ASP A 517 -28.23 -2.85 -69.87
C ASP A 517 -27.50 -4.14 -69.44
N ARG A 518 -27.62 -5.21 -70.25
CA ARG A 518 -27.04 -6.53 -69.98
C ARG A 518 -25.52 -6.48 -69.79
N TYR A 519 -24.85 -5.46 -70.31
CA TYR A 519 -23.40 -5.29 -70.20
C TYR A 519 -22.97 -4.27 -69.13
N GLN A 520 -23.93 -3.63 -68.43
CA GLN A 520 -23.62 -2.81 -67.26
C GLN A 520 -23.77 -3.62 -65.98
N PRO A 521 -22.77 -3.60 -65.08
CA PRO A 521 -22.86 -4.32 -63.82
C PRO A 521 -23.94 -3.68 -62.91
N SER A 522 -24.85 -4.50 -62.36
CA SER A 522 -25.86 -4.10 -61.36
C SER A 522 -25.27 -3.83 -59.97
N GLU A 523 -23.96 -3.64 -59.92
CA GLU A 523 -23.13 -3.56 -58.74
C GLU A 523 -22.14 -2.41 -58.88
N MET A 524 -22.18 -1.47 -57.94
CA MET A 524 -21.20 -0.39 -57.82
C MET A 524 -20.37 -0.58 -56.56
N HIS A 525 -19.08 -0.27 -56.68
CA HIS A 525 -18.12 -0.33 -55.59
C HIS A 525 -17.64 1.09 -55.28
N PHE A 526 -17.79 1.52 -54.03
CA PHE A 526 -17.26 2.81 -53.57
C PHE A 526 -16.11 2.57 -52.60
N GLN A 527 -15.02 3.32 -52.76
CA GLN A 527 -13.87 3.27 -51.88
C GLN A 527 -13.94 4.42 -50.88
N VAL A 528 -14.05 4.12 -49.59
CA VAL A 528 -14.04 5.12 -48.51
C VAL A 528 -12.65 5.13 -47.88
N ILE A 529 -11.96 6.27 -47.98
CA ILE A 529 -10.63 6.49 -47.40
C ILE A 529 -10.80 7.04 -45.99
N LYS A 530 -10.26 6.36 -44.98
CA LYS A 530 -10.27 6.82 -43.58
C LYS A 530 -8.93 7.51 -43.28
N GLN A 531 -8.88 8.85 -43.27
CA GLN A 531 -8.20 9.71 -42.26
C GLN A 531 -7.93 11.17 -42.71
N ASN A 532 -7.78 12.02 -41.68
CA ASN A 532 -7.90 13.49 -41.60
C ASN A 532 -6.67 14.35 -42.01
N LYS A 533 -5.71 13.83 -42.80
CA LYS A 533 -4.61 14.64 -43.36
C LYS A 533 -4.21 14.12 -44.73
N LEU A 534 -4.19 15.00 -45.73
CA LEU A 534 -3.83 14.67 -47.11
C LEU A 534 -2.30 14.55 -47.21
N HIS A 535 -1.76 13.34 -47.06
CA HIS A 535 -0.36 13.05 -47.37
C HIS A 535 -0.17 12.99 -48.88
N VAL A 536 0.67 13.86 -49.44
CA VAL A 536 0.96 13.88 -50.88
C VAL A 536 2.21 13.05 -51.12
N THR A 537 2.00 11.77 -51.42
CA THR A 537 3.07 10.87 -51.88
C THR A 537 3.37 11.12 -53.35
N HIS A 538 4.65 11.19 -53.71
CA HIS A 538 5.09 11.42 -55.08
C HIS A 538 6.08 10.31 -55.47
N LEU A 539 5.54 9.25 -56.09
CA LEU A 539 6.29 8.08 -56.52
C LEU A 539 6.67 8.21 -58.00
N ILE A 540 7.97 8.14 -58.29
CA ILE A 540 8.49 8.14 -59.67
C ILE A 540 8.98 6.74 -60.00
N PHE A 541 8.45 6.17 -61.08
CA PHE A 541 8.77 4.84 -61.58
C PHE A 541 9.56 4.93 -62.89
N LEU A 542 10.74 4.34 -62.95
CA LEU A 542 11.51 4.22 -64.18
C LEU A 542 11.87 2.75 -64.39
N SER A 543 11.58 2.22 -65.59
CA SER A 543 11.95 0.86 -65.96
C SER A 543 12.93 0.85 -67.13
N ALA A 544 14.03 0.12 -67.00
CA ALA A 544 15.00 -0.12 -68.07
C ALA A 544 15.11 -1.63 -68.35
N SER A 545 15.05 -2.00 -69.63
CA SER A 545 15.27 -3.37 -70.10
C SER A 545 16.06 -3.39 -71.41
N ARG A 546 16.61 -4.55 -71.79
CA ARG A 546 17.26 -4.73 -73.10
C ARG A 546 16.23 -4.54 -74.22
N LYS A 547 16.61 -3.86 -75.31
CA LYS A 547 15.70 -3.48 -76.41
C LYS A 547 15.19 -4.65 -77.26
N GLU A 548 15.88 -5.80 -77.25
CA GLU A 548 15.52 -6.96 -78.06
C GLU A 548 15.63 -8.27 -77.25
N LEU A 549 14.60 -9.13 -77.38
CA LEU A 549 14.50 -10.45 -76.76
C LEU A 549 14.52 -11.51 -77.86
N VAL A 550 15.57 -12.34 -77.92
CA VAL A 550 15.64 -13.48 -78.86
C VAL A 550 15.20 -14.74 -78.14
N VAL A 551 13.97 -15.18 -78.39
CA VAL A 551 13.38 -16.41 -77.82
C VAL A 551 14.20 -17.61 -78.26
N GLY A 552 14.63 -18.45 -77.31
CA GLY A 552 15.48 -19.63 -77.54
C GLY A 552 16.99 -19.39 -77.32
N HIS A 553 17.47 -18.14 -77.42
CA HIS A 553 18.87 -17.78 -77.14
C HIS A 553 19.05 -17.01 -75.83
N THR A 554 18.05 -16.21 -75.45
CA THR A 554 18.10 -15.40 -74.24
C THR A 554 17.75 -16.27 -73.03
N LYS A 555 18.75 -16.58 -72.20
CA LYS A 555 18.59 -17.41 -70.99
C LYS A 555 17.82 -16.69 -69.88
N GLU A 556 17.94 -15.37 -69.78
CA GLU A 556 17.39 -14.57 -68.69
C GLU A 556 17.10 -13.15 -69.18
N VAL A 557 15.98 -12.61 -68.73
CA VAL A 557 15.54 -11.23 -68.95
C VAL A 557 15.54 -10.52 -67.62
N THR A 558 16.33 -9.46 -67.50
CA THR A 558 16.36 -8.63 -66.31
C THR A 558 15.62 -7.33 -66.60
N MET A 559 14.63 -7.03 -65.77
CA MET A 559 13.94 -5.75 -65.73
C MET A 559 14.45 -4.97 -64.53
N ASN A 560 15.12 -3.84 -64.78
CA ASN A 560 15.57 -2.95 -63.73
C ASN A 560 14.47 -1.93 -63.49
N VAL A 561 13.96 -1.88 -62.26
CA VAL A 561 12.95 -0.95 -61.81
C VAL A 561 13.58 -0.04 -60.78
N SER A 562 13.51 1.27 -60.99
CA SER A 562 13.86 2.24 -59.97
C SER A 562 12.59 2.89 -59.43
N LEU A 563 12.48 2.92 -58.10
CA LEU A 563 11.38 3.55 -57.39
C LEU A 563 11.94 4.62 -56.45
N THR A 564 11.40 5.84 -56.59
CA THR A 564 11.77 6.98 -55.75
C THR A 564 10.51 7.56 -55.10
N ASN A 565 10.55 7.78 -53.78
CA ASN A 565 9.51 8.52 -53.07
C ASN A 565 10.04 9.92 -52.70
N SER A 566 9.57 10.94 -53.42
CA SER A 566 9.94 12.34 -53.21
C SER A 566 8.90 13.13 -52.40
N GLY A 567 7.83 12.48 -51.91
CA GLY A 567 6.82 13.06 -51.02
C GLY A 567 6.87 12.40 -49.64
N ASP A 568 5.78 12.47 -48.87
CA ASP A 568 5.72 11.87 -47.52
C ASP A 568 5.95 10.34 -47.54
N ASP A 569 6.25 9.75 -46.38
CA ASP A 569 6.43 8.31 -46.22
C ASP A 569 5.23 7.52 -46.81
N SER A 570 5.51 6.55 -47.68
CA SER A 570 4.50 5.73 -48.34
C SER A 570 4.31 4.42 -47.58
N TYR A 571 3.10 4.16 -47.12
CA TYR A 571 2.76 2.95 -46.37
C TYR A 571 2.24 1.86 -47.33
N MET A 572 2.61 0.60 -47.09
CA MET A 572 2.14 -0.56 -47.87
C MET A 572 2.41 -0.46 -49.39
N THR A 573 3.52 0.17 -49.79
CA THR A 573 3.87 0.33 -51.21
C THR A 573 3.94 -1.02 -51.91
N ALA A 574 3.08 -1.19 -52.91
CA ALA A 574 2.94 -2.42 -53.67
C ALA A 574 3.14 -2.14 -55.16
N MET A 575 3.89 -3.02 -55.82
CA MET A 575 4.11 -3.01 -57.26
C MET A 575 3.51 -4.27 -57.87
N VAL A 576 2.65 -4.10 -58.87
CA VAL A 576 2.03 -5.21 -59.59
C VAL A 576 2.80 -5.45 -60.89
N LEU A 577 3.38 -6.65 -61.01
CA LEU A 577 4.07 -7.12 -62.21
C LEU A 577 3.12 -7.97 -63.03
N ASN A 578 2.77 -7.51 -64.23
CA ASN A 578 2.02 -8.28 -65.21
C ASN A 578 2.96 -8.73 -66.33
N TYR A 579 3.05 -10.04 -66.56
CA TYR A 579 3.95 -10.62 -67.56
C TYR A 579 3.31 -11.85 -68.21
N PRO A 580 3.66 -12.17 -69.47
CA PRO A 580 3.05 -13.28 -70.19
C PRO A 580 3.50 -14.65 -69.63
N LYS A 581 2.64 -15.66 -69.75
CA LYS A 581 2.85 -17.02 -69.18
C LYS A 581 4.10 -17.75 -69.70
N ASN A 582 4.65 -17.32 -70.83
CA ASN A 582 5.89 -17.84 -71.40
C ASN A 582 7.16 -17.30 -70.70
N LEU A 583 7.01 -16.47 -69.66
CA LEU A 583 8.10 -16.04 -68.79
C LEU A 583 7.88 -16.61 -67.38
N HIS A 584 8.91 -17.22 -66.81
CA HIS A 584 8.94 -17.60 -65.40
C HIS A 584 9.63 -16.53 -64.57
N PHE A 585 8.90 -15.98 -63.60
CA PHE A 585 9.45 -15.02 -62.65
C PHE A 585 10.25 -15.71 -61.54
N LYS A 586 11.50 -15.27 -61.34
CA LYS A 586 12.32 -15.67 -60.20
C LYS A 586 12.13 -14.66 -59.07
N LYS A 587 11.67 -15.15 -57.92
CA LYS A 587 11.46 -14.32 -56.73
C LYS A 587 12.78 -13.62 -56.33
N PRO A 588 12.74 -12.30 -56.06
CA PRO A 588 13.93 -11.57 -55.62
C PRO A 588 14.37 -12.05 -54.23
N SER A 589 15.68 -12.13 -54.00
CA SER A 589 16.30 -12.56 -52.74
C SER A 589 16.59 -11.42 -51.77
N SER A 590 15.98 -10.25 -51.98
CA SER A 590 16.23 -9.03 -51.19
C SER A 590 15.27 -8.94 -50.00
N PRO A 591 15.75 -8.63 -48.78
CA PRO A 591 14.90 -8.44 -47.60
C PRO A 591 13.97 -7.22 -47.71
N ALA A 592 14.19 -6.33 -48.69
CA ALA A 592 13.37 -5.14 -48.91
C ALA A 592 12.17 -5.37 -49.85
N ILE A 593 12.07 -6.54 -50.51
CA ILE A 593 11.01 -6.82 -51.49
C ILE A 593 10.43 -8.22 -51.26
N HIS A 594 9.13 -8.27 -51.00
CA HIS A 594 8.40 -9.54 -50.85
C HIS A 594 7.36 -9.68 -51.96
N CYS A 595 7.60 -10.62 -52.87
CA CYS A 595 6.69 -10.94 -53.96
C CYS A 595 5.85 -12.18 -53.66
N SER A 596 4.54 -12.06 -53.88
CA SER A 596 3.56 -13.14 -53.82
C SER A 596 3.78 -14.20 -54.91
N GLN A 597 3.06 -15.33 -54.83
CA GLN A 597 3.06 -16.29 -55.93
C GLN A 597 2.30 -15.71 -57.14
N PRO A 598 2.77 -15.92 -58.39
CA PRO A 598 2.06 -15.44 -59.57
C PRO A 598 0.70 -16.08 -59.77
N ILE A 599 -0.32 -15.27 -60.06
CA ILE A 599 -1.71 -15.69 -60.28
C ILE A 599 -2.08 -15.43 -61.75
N PRO A 600 -2.82 -16.34 -62.43
CA PRO A 600 -3.33 -16.08 -63.78
C PRO A 600 -4.31 -14.90 -63.79
N LEU A 601 -3.95 -13.82 -64.51
CA LEU A 601 -4.83 -12.67 -64.72
C LEU A 601 -5.72 -12.87 -65.95
N THR A 602 -5.18 -13.51 -67.00
CA THR A 602 -5.91 -13.94 -68.19
C THR A 602 -5.42 -15.30 -68.68
N SER A 603 -5.98 -15.80 -69.78
CA SER A 603 -5.48 -17.03 -70.43
C SER A 603 -4.00 -16.92 -70.83
N VAL A 604 -3.45 -15.72 -71.03
CA VAL A 604 -2.09 -15.48 -71.54
C VAL A 604 -1.17 -14.73 -70.55
N VAL A 605 -1.71 -14.06 -69.54
CA VAL A 605 -0.95 -13.19 -68.60
C VAL A 605 -0.98 -13.71 -67.17
N LEU A 606 0.17 -13.63 -66.49
CA LEU A 606 0.34 -13.82 -65.05
C LEU A 606 0.52 -12.45 -64.37
N SER A 607 -0.02 -12.31 -63.17
CA SER A 607 0.16 -11.15 -62.31
C SER A 607 0.83 -11.55 -61.00
N CYS A 608 1.75 -10.74 -60.51
CA CYS A 608 2.43 -10.94 -59.24
C CYS A 608 2.49 -9.62 -58.47
N ASN A 609 2.02 -9.63 -57.23
CA ASN A 609 2.10 -8.46 -56.35
C ASN A 609 3.39 -8.52 -55.53
N CYS A 610 4.19 -7.46 -55.58
CA CYS A 610 5.46 -7.29 -54.86
C CYS A 610 5.37 -6.10 -53.89
N ARG A 611 5.49 -6.37 -52.58
CA ARG A 611 5.56 -5.37 -51.52
C ARG A 611 6.98 -4.82 -51.43
N ILE A 612 7.15 -3.50 -51.49
CA ILE A 612 8.45 -2.82 -51.50
C ILE A 612 8.58 -1.99 -50.23
N GLY A 613 9.65 -2.21 -49.46
CA GLY A 613 9.95 -1.43 -48.25
C GLY A 613 8.97 -1.62 -47.09
N HIS A 614 8.26 -2.75 -47.04
CA HIS A 614 7.21 -3.00 -46.05
C HIS A 614 7.70 -2.91 -44.59
N PRO A 615 6.93 -2.30 -43.67
CA PRO A 615 5.61 -1.68 -43.87
C PRO A 615 5.64 -0.21 -44.36
N VAL A 616 6.81 0.45 -44.34
CA VAL A 616 6.96 1.88 -44.67
C VAL A 616 8.09 2.12 -45.66
N PHE A 617 7.74 2.57 -46.87
CA PHE A 617 8.66 3.10 -47.86
C PHE A 617 8.91 4.59 -47.59
N LYS A 618 9.96 4.84 -46.79
CA LYS A 618 10.34 6.18 -46.34
C LYS A 618 10.59 7.16 -47.49
N THR A 619 10.43 8.43 -47.19
CA THR A 619 10.84 9.55 -48.03
C THR A 619 12.33 9.45 -48.31
N THR A 620 12.74 9.29 -49.57
CA THR A 620 14.15 9.13 -49.94
C THR A 620 14.48 9.89 -51.23
N THR A 621 15.53 10.72 -51.18
CA THR A 621 16.07 11.44 -52.36
C THR A 621 16.87 10.55 -53.32
N VAL A 622 17.12 9.29 -52.96
CA VAL A 622 17.88 8.33 -53.77
C VAL A 622 16.92 7.27 -54.32
N SER A 623 16.95 7.03 -55.63
CA SER A 623 16.21 5.96 -56.28
C SER A 623 16.71 4.60 -55.81
N LYS A 624 15.82 3.71 -55.37
CA LYS A 624 16.20 2.32 -55.10
C LYS A 624 16.00 1.49 -56.35
N ASP A 625 17.10 0.92 -56.84
CA ASP A 625 17.09 0.03 -58.00
C ASP A 625 16.81 -1.41 -57.57
N HIS A 626 15.89 -2.04 -58.29
CA HIS A 626 15.41 -3.38 -58.04
C HIS A 626 15.43 -4.19 -59.34
N ASN A 627 16.13 -5.32 -59.31
CA ASN A 627 16.29 -6.19 -60.46
C ASN A 627 15.31 -7.36 -60.39
N PHE A 628 14.46 -7.47 -61.40
CA PHE A 628 13.49 -8.55 -61.54
C PHE A 628 13.92 -9.48 -62.68
N HIS A 629 14.03 -10.77 -62.37
CA HIS A 629 14.60 -11.77 -63.27
C HIS A 629 13.50 -12.67 -63.82
N PHE A 630 13.43 -12.80 -65.14
CA PHE A 630 12.48 -13.64 -65.86
C PHE A 630 13.21 -14.62 -66.77
N PHE A 631 12.72 -15.85 -66.82
CA PHE A 631 13.28 -16.93 -67.63
C PHE A 631 12.28 -17.32 -68.71
N PRO A 632 12.61 -17.18 -70.01
CA PRO A 632 11.75 -17.66 -71.08
C PRO A 632 11.58 -19.18 -71.00
N THR A 633 10.34 -19.67 -71.05
CA THR A 633 10.09 -21.10 -71.24
C THR A 633 10.48 -21.49 -72.66
N SER A 634 11.49 -22.34 -72.83
CA SER A 634 11.75 -23.00 -74.11
C SER A 634 10.58 -23.96 -74.38
N LYS A 635 9.79 -23.67 -75.41
CA LYS A 635 9.07 -24.72 -76.12
C LYS A 635 9.89 -25.09 -77.35
#